data_AF-A0A6A2ZG57-F1
#
_entry.id   AF-A0A6A2ZG57-F1
#
_cell.length_a   1.000
_cell.length_b   1.000
_cell.length_c   1.000
_cell.angle_alpha   90.00
_cell.angle_beta   90.00
_cell.angle_gamma   90.00
#
_symmetry.space_group_name_H-M   'P 1'
#
loop_
_entity.id
_entity.type
_entity.pdbx_description
1 polymer ?
#
loop_
_entity_poly.entity_id
_entity_poly.type
_entity_poly.pdbx_seq_one_letter_code
_entity_poly.pdbx_strand_id
1 'polypeptide(L)'
;MSICLSLGLCFRGGNFVFVKRRIIFLLVKVSILNFQKYRHIEQPGWKLGWDWKGDEAIWNMRGAEATEQGNCSRFKGDQLPHCCERTPSIVDLLPGTPYNMQTTNCCKGDVLSSMIQDPSKYDSVFEMSVSGDTKAGFNMPENFTIGIQGYTCGHAVPVAPSKYSLDGRRWTQALGTWNVIYKNREPPSLVRCSKHMCPIWIHWHVKNSYTSYRRVKITVHNQNIVKNYSEWNSVALHPNLESVVQVFSFNYVPLSQYEFINDTGMFWGIKFYNDMLLQEGAGGNVQTEMLLQKDPGVFTFREGWGFPRRIPFNGDEYVMPPPDQYPRLPIIGQHDATLSIAAVFLSLLLLNAGFQKMFRGSDFVRGFVAVRVTRYTCNSACDGRNHGKPEITKNTTTTTI
;
A
#
# COMPACT_ATOMS: atom_id res chain seq x y z
N MET A 1 -6.01 -1.22 -31.24
CA MET A 1 -5.78 0.17 -30.81
C MET A 1 -4.59 0.14 -29.87
N SER A 2 -3.40 0.21 -30.47
CA SER A 2 -2.10 0.10 -29.81
C SER A 2 -1.68 1.45 -29.25
N ILE A 3 -1.00 1.48 -28.09
CA ILE A 3 0.23 2.23 -27.83
C ILE A 3 0.91 1.61 -26.58
N CYS A 4 2.19 1.31 -26.75
CA CYS A 4 3.11 0.47 -25.99
C CYS A 4 2.92 0.27 -24.47
N LEU A 5 2.88 -1.02 -24.13
CA LEU A 5 3.27 -1.62 -22.87
C LEU A 5 4.70 -1.22 -22.45
N SER A 6 4.85 -0.86 -21.18
CA SER A 6 6.03 -1.27 -20.40
C SER A 6 5.52 -1.83 -19.07
N LEU A 7 5.30 -3.14 -19.02
CA LEU A 7 5.07 -3.85 -17.77
C LEU A 7 6.39 -3.88 -16.99
N GLY A 8 6.39 -3.27 -15.81
CA GLY A 8 7.50 -3.29 -14.88
C GLY A 8 7.17 -2.43 -13.68
N LEU A 9 6.75 -3.06 -12.58
CA LEU A 9 6.52 -2.45 -11.26
C LEU A 9 7.78 -1.70 -10.82
N CYS A 10 7.80 -0.38 -10.98
CA CYS A 10 8.80 0.56 -10.44
C CYS A 10 8.29 2.00 -10.63
N PHE A 11 8.65 2.91 -9.73
CA PHE A 11 8.43 4.35 -9.93
C PHE A 11 9.08 4.77 -11.26
N ARG A 12 8.31 5.29 -12.22
CA ARG A 12 8.87 6.16 -13.26
C ARG A 12 9.08 7.52 -12.60
N GLY A 13 10.28 7.75 -12.11
CA GLY A 13 10.66 9.06 -11.60
C GLY A 13 10.86 10.08 -12.72
N GLY A 14 10.71 11.34 -12.32
CA GLY A 14 11.30 12.53 -12.93
C GLY A 14 11.44 12.52 -14.45
N ASN A 15 10.46 13.06 -15.17
CA ASN A 15 10.75 13.56 -16.53
C ASN A 15 11.48 14.90 -16.39
N PHE A 16 12.75 14.97 -16.78
CA PHE A 16 13.47 16.24 -16.88
C PHE A 16 13.31 16.79 -18.30
N VAL A 17 12.71 17.98 -18.42
CA VAL A 17 12.36 18.61 -19.69
C VAL A 17 13.05 19.97 -19.82
N PHE A 18 13.88 20.14 -20.85
CA PHE A 18 14.69 21.34 -21.04
C PHE A 18 14.15 22.25 -22.14
N VAL A 19 14.04 23.56 -21.88
CA VAL A 19 13.67 24.58 -22.87
C VAL A 19 14.59 25.78 -22.76
N LYS A 20 15.19 26.21 -23.88
CA LYS A 20 16.07 27.38 -23.92
C LYS A 20 15.23 28.66 -23.95
N ARG A 21 15.39 29.54 -22.96
CA ARG A 21 14.78 30.88 -22.96
C ARG A 21 15.84 31.89 -22.51
N ARG A 22 16.33 32.69 -23.47
CA ARG A 22 17.50 33.59 -23.40
C ARG A 22 18.84 32.88 -23.26
N ILE A 23 19.89 33.55 -23.74
CA ILE A 23 21.21 32.98 -24.07
C ILE A 23 21.98 32.41 -22.85
N ILE A 24 21.49 32.58 -21.61
CA ILE A 24 22.21 32.24 -20.37
C ILE A 24 21.47 31.21 -19.49
N PHE A 25 20.14 31.05 -19.62
CA PHE A 25 19.33 30.21 -18.73
C PHE A 25 18.60 29.08 -19.47
N LEU A 26 18.63 27.90 -18.88
CA LEU A 26 17.86 26.73 -19.29
C LEU A 26 16.68 26.57 -18.35
N LEU A 27 15.48 26.48 -18.90
CA LEU A 27 14.29 26.10 -18.14
C LEU A 27 14.23 24.59 -18.06
N VAL A 28 14.08 24.08 -16.86
CA VAL A 28 13.97 22.66 -16.55
C VAL A 28 12.64 22.41 -15.87
N LYS A 29 11.83 21.53 -16.44
CA LYS A 29 10.61 21.05 -15.81
C LYS A 29 10.85 19.61 -15.34
N VAL A 30 10.52 19.33 -14.08
CA VAL A 30 10.70 18.03 -13.45
C VAL A 30 9.32 17.49 -13.05
N SER A 31 9.05 16.22 -13.34
CA SER A 31 7.78 15.58 -12.97
C SER A 31 8.02 14.24 -12.30
N ILE A 32 7.70 14.12 -11.01
CA ILE A 32 7.82 12.89 -10.22
C ILE A 32 6.47 12.18 -10.25
N LEU A 33 6.46 10.88 -10.56
CA LEU A 33 5.24 10.09 -10.71
C LEU A 33 5.32 8.81 -9.88
N ASN A 34 4.33 8.62 -9.00
CA ASN A 34 4.16 7.37 -8.27
C ASN A 34 3.22 6.42 -9.02
N PHE A 35 3.82 5.41 -9.67
CA PHE A 35 3.08 4.36 -10.38
C PHE A 35 2.89 3.08 -9.55
N GLN A 36 3.19 3.10 -8.24
CA GLN A 36 2.85 1.98 -7.39
C GLN A 36 1.33 1.90 -7.20
N LYS A 37 0.79 0.68 -7.20
CA LYS A 37 -0.66 0.46 -7.12
C LYS A 37 -1.22 0.82 -5.74
N TYR A 38 -0.56 0.38 -4.68
CA TYR A 38 -1.08 0.50 -3.32
C TYR A 38 -0.09 1.12 -2.35
N ARG A 39 1.06 1.59 -2.83
CA ARG A 39 2.09 2.16 -1.96
C ARG A 39 2.20 3.65 -2.24
N HIS A 40 2.16 4.43 -1.19
CA HIS A 40 2.25 5.88 -1.20
C HIS A 40 3.55 6.30 -0.52
N ILE A 41 3.97 7.52 -0.80
CA ILE A 41 5.10 8.18 -0.14
C ILE A 41 4.52 9.13 0.89
N GLU A 42 4.77 8.80 2.15
CA GLU A 42 4.30 9.52 3.34
C GLU A 42 5.38 10.46 3.87
N GLN A 43 5.03 11.32 4.82
CA GLN A 43 6.00 12.15 5.54
C GLN A 43 7.11 11.31 6.19
N PRO A 44 8.39 11.73 6.09
CA PRO A 44 8.89 13.05 5.70
C PRO A 44 8.81 13.36 4.19
N GLY A 45 8.37 12.40 3.39
CA GLY A 45 8.10 12.58 1.97
C GLY A 45 9.31 12.29 1.10
N TRP A 46 9.21 12.63 -0.19
CA TRP A 46 10.34 12.56 -1.08
C TRP A 46 11.26 13.78 -0.90
N LYS A 47 12.57 13.57 -1.03
CA LYS A 47 13.59 14.62 -1.07
C LYS A 47 14.51 14.33 -2.25
N LEU A 48 14.27 15.03 -3.36
CA LEU A 48 14.94 14.75 -4.62
C LEU A 48 16.32 15.40 -4.62
N GLY A 49 17.38 14.61 -4.74
CA GLY A 49 18.74 15.09 -4.91
C GLY A 49 19.38 14.61 -6.21
N TRP A 50 20.44 15.29 -6.64
CA TRP A 50 21.29 14.89 -7.76
C TRP A 50 22.62 15.62 -7.68
N ASP A 51 23.58 15.22 -8.52
CA ASP A 51 24.90 15.84 -8.61
C ASP A 51 25.06 16.54 -9.96
N TRP A 52 25.37 17.84 -9.91
CA TRP A 52 25.77 18.59 -11.09
C TRP A 52 27.12 18.09 -11.63
N LYS A 53 27.26 18.04 -12.96
CA LYS A 53 28.53 17.65 -13.60
C LYS A 53 29.52 18.81 -13.62
N GLY A 54 29.05 20.02 -13.86
CA GLY A 54 29.85 21.23 -13.91
C GLY A 54 29.53 22.17 -12.76
N ASP A 55 29.55 23.46 -13.08
CA ASP A 55 29.32 24.57 -12.16
C ASP A 55 27.91 25.14 -12.31
N GLU A 56 26.93 24.30 -12.62
CA GLU A 56 25.55 24.69 -12.70
C GLU A 56 25.01 25.20 -11.35
N ALA A 57 24.08 26.15 -11.41
CA ALA A 57 23.33 26.65 -10.28
C ALA A 57 21.87 26.91 -10.65
N ILE A 58 20.99 26.76 -9.66
CA ILE A 58 19.56 27.01 -9.75
C ILE A 58 19.32 28.48 -9.41
N TRP A 59 18.76 29.24 -10.34
CA TRP A 59 18.53 30.67 -10.19
C TRP A 59 17.10 31.03 -9.76
N ASN A 60 16.15 30.18 -10.11
CA ASN A 60 14.74 30.37 -9.78
C ASN A 60 14.05 29.01 -9.77
N MET A 61 13.02 28.87 -8.94
CA MET A 61 12.24 27.65 -8.85
C MET A 61 10.78 27.94 -8.49
N ARG A 62 9.87 27.09 -8.97
CA ARG A 62 8.43 27.12 -8.68
C ARG A 62 7.90 25.71 -8.54
N GLY A 63 6.95 25.53 -7.63
CA GLY A 63 6.38 24.22 -7.29
C GLY A 63 7.22 23.39 -6.33
N ALA A 64 8.48 23.76 -6.09
CA ALA A 64 9.39 23.11 -5.16
C ALA A 64 10.40 24.14 -4.64
N GLU A 65 11.11 23.81 -3.57
CA GLU A 65 12.19 24.62 -3.00
C GLU A 65 13.44 23.78 -2.69
N ALA A 66 14.62 24.37 -2.86
CA ALA A 66 15.87 23.75 -2.44
C ALA A 66 16.02 23.92 -0.93
N THR A 67 16.39 22.85 -0.22
CA THR A 67 16.50 22.90 1.25
C THR A 67 17.62 23.81 1.74
N GLU A 68 18.64 24.02 0.92
CA GLU A 68 19.81 24.84 1.23
C GLU A 68 20.25 25.66 0.02
N GLN A 69 20.65 26.91 0.25
CA GLN A 69 21.23 27.76 -0.80
C GLN A 69 22.69 27.39 -1.10
N GLY A 70 23.46 27.06 -0.07
CA GLY A 70 24.90 26.78 -0.14
C GLY A 70 25.79 28.02 -0.12
N ASN A 71 27.11 27.82 -0.27
CA ASN A 71 28.07 28.92 -0.32
C ASN A 71 28.18 29.50 -1.75
N CYS A 72 27.35 30.51 -2.05
CA CYS A 72 27.30 31.12 -3.37
C CYS A 72 28.32 32.26 -3.58
N SER A 73 29.37 32.36 -2.77
CA SER A 73 30.38 33.44 -2.85
C SER A 73 31.10 33.53 -4.20
N ARG A 74 31.07 32.46 -5.01
CA ARG A 74 31.62 32.46 -6.37
C ARG A 74 30.81 33.31 -7.35
N PHE A 75 29.54 33.57 -7.06
CA PHE A 75 28.67 34.38 -7.89
C PHE A 75 28.81 35.85 -7.50
N LYS A 76 29.10 36.70 -8.48
CA LYS A 76 29.23 38.15 -8.30
C LYS A 76 27.97 38.86 -8.78
N GLY A 77 27.39 39.71 -7.95
CA GLY A 77 26.21 40.51 -8.28
C GLY A 77 25.26 40.68 -7.08
N ASP A 78 24.28 41.57 -7.22
CA ASP A 78 23.32 41.89 -6.15
C ASP A 78 22.30 40.75 -5.92
N GLN A 79 22.08 39.90 -6.92
CA GLN A 79 21.16 38.77 -6.84
C GLN A 79 21.93 37.45 -6.89
N LEU A 80 21.84 36.69 -5.80
CA LEU A 80 22.43 35.35 -5.69
C LEU A 80 21.48 34.28 -6.27
N PRO A 81 22.02 33.14 -6.74
CA PRO A 81 21.19 32.01 -7.17
C PRO A 81 20.40 31.44 -5.99
N HIS A 82 19.23 30.86 -6.31
CA HIS A 82 18.37 30.13 -5.36
C HIS A 82 19.14 28.99 -4.66
N CYS A 83 19.93 28.24 -5.42
CA CYS A 83 20.78 27.18 -4.89
C CYS A 83 22.02 27.03 -5.78
N CYS A 84 23.21 27.04 -5.16
CA CYS A 84 24.48 26.85 -5.83
C CYS A 84 25.25 25.62 -5.35
N GLU A 85 24.64 24.79 -4.49
CA GLU A 85 25.22 23.53 -4.09
C GLU A 85 25.45 22.63 -5.29
N ARG A 86 26.58 21.91 -5.29
CA ARG A 86 26.88 20.91 -6.33
C ARG A 86 25.91 19.74 -6.27
N THR A 87 25.41 19.43 -5.08
CA THR A 87 24.50 18.31 -4.80
C THR A 87 23.20 18.84 -4.18
N PRO A 88 22.36 19.55 -4.95
CA PRO A 88 21.15 20.16 -4.44
C PRO A 88 20.18 19.11 -3.89
N SER A 89 19.41 19.52 -2.89
CA SER A 89 18.33 18.72 -2.31
C SER A 89 17.02 19.51 -2.41
N ILE A 90 16.03 18.94 -3.08
CA ILE A 90 14.78 19.60 -3.44
C ILE A 90 13.61 18.93 -2.74
N VAL A 91 12.72 19.76 -2.19
CA VAL A 91 11.46 19.36 -1.55
C VAL A 91 10.30 20.10 -2.21
N ASP A 92 9.12 19.50 -2.21
CA ASP A 92 7.87 20.10 -2.63
C ASP A 92 7.51 21.29 -1.73
N LEU A 93 6.72 22.22 -2.26
CA LEU A 93 6.14 23.26 -1.45
C LEU A 93 4.94 22.73 -0.67
N LEU A 94 4.61 23.39 0.45
CA LEU A 94 3.48 23.01 1.28
C LEU A 94 2.13 23.41 0.65
N PRO A 95 1.03 22.69 0.99
CA PRO A 95 -0.32 23.10 0.59
C PRO A 95 -0.64 24.52 1.08
N GLY A 96 -1.28 25.34 0.22
CA GLY A 96 -1.61 26.73 0.53
C GLY A 96 -0.57 27.78 0.10
N THR A 97 0.52 27.33 -0.55
CA THR A 97 1.52 28.21 -1.16
C THR A 97 0.89 29.26 -2.10
N PRO A 98 1.36 30.51 -2.15
CA PRO A 98 0.87 31.53 -3.08
C PRO A 98 0.87 31.11 -4.56
N TYR A 99 -0.17 31.50 -5.32
CA TYR A 99 -0.39 31.08 -6.72
C TYR A 99 0.81 31.39 -7.66
N ASN A 100 1.54 32.47 -7.41
CA ASN A 100 2.72 32.86 -8.19
C ASN A 100 3.92 31.90 -8.04
N MET A 101 3.93 31.08 -6.99
CA MET A 101 4.96 30.07 -6.71
C MET A 101 4.50 28.65 -7.04
N GLN A 102 3.22 28.46 -7.36
CA GLN A 102 2.67 27.16 -7.73
C GLN A 102 2.94 26.81 -9.21
N THR A 103 2.96 25.52 -9.48
CA THR A 103 2.96 24.88 -10.79
C THR A 103 1.81 23.88 -10.85
N THR A 104 1.49 23.37 -12.05
CA THR A 104 0.48 22.32 -12.21
C THR A 104 0.85 21.10 -11.34
N ASN A 105 -0.09 20.59 -10.54
CA ASN A 105 0.08 19.38 -9.74
C ASN A 105 1.20 19.38 -8.68
N CYS A 106 1.82 20.53 -8.38
CA CYS A 106 2.37 20.77 -7.03
C CYS A 106 1.18 20.99 -6.07
N CYS A 107 1.29 21.34 -4.80
CA CYS A 107 2.38 21.56 -3.89
C CYS A 107 1.93 20.76 -2.66
N LYS A 108 2.36 19.50 -2.59
CA LYS A 108 1.69 18.47 -1.76
C LYS A 108 2.45 18.19 -0.47
N GLY A 109 3.49 18.98 -0.16
CA GLY A 109 4.33 18.79 1.02
C GLY A 109 4.99 17.42 1.04
N ASP A 110 5.65 17.08 -0.07
CA ASP A 110 6.46 15.87 -0.26
C ASP A 110 5.69 14.54 -0.28
N VAL A 111 4.36 14.58 -0.18
CA VAL A 111 3.49 13.40 -0.22
C VAL A 111 3.13 13.04 -1.66
N LEU A 112 3.28 11.76 -2.01
CA LEU A 112 2.83 11.20 -3.29
C LEU A 112 1.97 9.96 -3.06
N SER A 113 0.67 10.08 -3.32
CA SER A 113 -0.26 8.95 -3.20
C SER A 113 -0.01 7.90 -4.28
N SER A 114 -0.62 6.73 -4.13
CA SER A 114 -0.76 5.81 -5.25
C SER A 114 -1.82 6.35 -6.24
N MET A 115 -1.64 6.09 -7.54
CA MET A 115 -2.61 6.49 -8.57
C MET A 115 -4.01 5.91 -8.33
N ILE A 116 -4.08 4.74 -7.68
CA ILE A 116 -5.36 4.06 -7.38
C ILE A 116 -6.04 4.68 -6.17
N GLN A 117 -5.27 5.06 -5.14
CA GLN A 117 -5.81 5.66 -3.91
C GLN A 117 -6.33 7.08 -4.13
N ASP A 118 -5.52 7.92 -4.78
CA ASP A 118 -5.87 9.30 -5.04
C ASP A 118 -5.23 9.74 -6.37
N PRO A 119 -6.00 9.71 -7.48
CA PRO A 119 -5.53 10.15 -8.79
C PRO A 119 -5.14 11.63 -8.86
N SER A 120 -5.44 12.45 -7.84
CA SER A 120 -5.05 13.87 -7.82
C SER A 120 -3.68 14.12 -7.17
N LYS A 121 -3.12 13.13 -6.46
CA LYS A 121 -1.90 13.27 -5.65
C LYS A 121 -0.76 12.32 -6.02
N TYR A 122 -0.88 11.57 -7.11
CA TYR A 122 0.14 10.59 -7.52
C TYR A 122 1.33 11.22 -8.26
N ASP A 123 1.22 12.48 -8.67
CA ASP A 123 2.26 13.24 -9.35
C ASP A 123 2.67 14.49 -8.59
N SER A 124 3.90 14.97 -8.79
CA SER A 124 4.33 16.31 -8.37
C SER A 124 5.25 16.89 -9.43
N VAL A 125 5.07 18.17 -9.76
CA VAL A 125 5.75 18.82 -10.87
C VAL A 125 6.26 20.18 -10.43
N PHE A 126 7.53 20.45 -10.73
CA PHE A 126 8.15 21.74 -10.46
C PHE A 126 8.97 22.20 -11.64
N GLU A 127 9.23 23.51 -11.70
CA GLU A 127 9.98 24.15 -12.78
C GLU A 127 11.11 24.98 -12.17
N MET A 128 12.29 24.93 -12.79
CA MET A 128 13.47 25.67 -12.36
C MET A 128 14.21 26.30 -13.54
N SER A 129 14.92 27.39 -13.30
CA SER A 129 15.86 27.98 -14.24
C SER A 129 17.29 27.72 -13.79
N VAL A 130 18.06 27.05 -14.64
CA VAL A 130 19.44 26.64 -14.37
C VAL A 130 20.39 27.40 -15.30
N SER A 131 21.54 27.80 -14.77
CA SER A 131 22.64 28.34 -15.58
C SER A 131 23.96 27.76 -15.10
N GLY A 132 24.91 27.58 -16.02
CA GLY A 132 26.24 27.05 -15.78
C GLY A 132 27.19 27.44 -16.91
N ASP A 133 28.48 27.07 -16.80
CA ASP A 133 29.48 27.48 -17.79
C ASP A 133 29.17 26.91 -19.19
N THR A 134 29.06 27.83 -20.14
CA THR A 134 28.38 27.70 -21.44
C THR A 134 29.17 26.96 -22.53
N LYS A 135 30.37 26.44 -22.21
CA LYS A 135 31.30 25.89 -23.21
C LYS A 135 30.95 24.48 -23.68
N ALA A 136 30.11 23.75 -22.94
CA ALA A 136 29.51 22.50 -23.38
C ALA A 136 27.98 22.63 -23.26
N GLY A 137 27.23 22.05 -24.19
CA GLY A 137 25.77 21.95 -24.06
C GLY A 137 25.35 21.38 -22.71
N PHE A 138 24.08 21.54 -22.34
CA PHE A 138 23.56 21.07 -21.05
C PHE A 138 23.91 19.60 -20.81
N ASN A 139 24.61 19.32 -19.71
CA ASN A 139 24.97 17.98 -19.31
C ASN A 139 23.93 17.44 -18.34
N MET A 140 23.38 16.26 -18.64
CA MET A 140 22.44 15.60 -17.74
C MET A 140 23.14 15.31 -16.39
N PRO A 141 22.53 15.69 -15.25
CA PRO A 141 23.07 15.40 -13.92
C PRO A 141 23.15 13.90 -13.64
N GLU A 142 23.88 13.53 -12.59
CA GLU A 142 24.09 12.15 -12.17
C GLU A 142 23.70 11.93 -10.70
N ASN A 143 23.80 10.68 -10.23
CA ASN A 143 23.60 10.31 -8.83
C ASN A 143 22.29 10.79 -8.20
N PHE A 144 21.18 10.61 -8.93
CA PHE A 144 19.86 10.98 -8.44
C PHE A 144 19.50 10.25 -7.15
N THR A 145 18.91 10.94 -6.18
CA THR A 145 18.39 10.34 -4.94
C THR A 145 16.96 10.82 -4.73
N ILE A 146 16.09 9.99 -4.14
CA ILE A 146 14.69 10.36 -3.86
C ILE A 146 14.45 10.61 -2.36
N GLY A 147 15.46 10.40 -1.51
CA GLY A 147 15.37 10.68 -0.07
C GLY A 147 14.48 9.70 0.72
N ILE A 148 13.98 8.64 0.09
CA ILE A 148 13.10 7.65 0.72
C ILE A 148 13.89 6.38 1.02
N GLN A 149 13.76 5.86 2.25
CA GLN A 149 14.44 4.65 2.67
C GLN A 149 14.04 3.43 1.82
N GLY A 150 15.03 2.63 1.43
CA GLY A 150 14.82 1.45 0.58
C GLY A 150 14.73 1.74 -0.91
N TYR A 151 14.61 3.00 -1.34
CA TYR A 151 14.59 3.32 -2.77
C TYR A 151 15.99 3.52 -3.32
N THR A 152 16.27 2.83 -4.42
CA THR A 152 17.49 3.00 -5.21
C THR A 152 17.15 3.57 -6.58
N CYS A 153 17.95 4.52 -7.05
CA CYS A 153 17.79 5.13 -8.36
C CYS A 153 18.47 4.28 -9.45
N GLY A 154 17.90 4.32 -10.66
CA GLY A 154 18.61 3.96 -11.87
C GLY A 154 19.30 5.18 -12.49
N HIS A 155 20.17 4.95 -13.48
CA HIS A 155 20.74 6.01 -14.28
C HIS A 155 19.66 6.73 -15.12
N ALA A 156 19.91 8.00 -15.45
CA ALA A 156 19.06 8.76 -16.36
C ALA A 156 19.13 8.17 -17.76
N VAL A 157 17.98 7.76 -18.31
CA VAL A 157 17.86 7.20 -19.65
C VAL A 157 17.26 8.24 -20.58
N PRO A 158 17.93 8.63 -21.69
CA PRO A 158 17.38 9.56 -22.66
C PRO A 158 16.17 8.93 -23.38
N VAL A 159 15.12 9.72 -23.57
CA VAL A 159 13.90 9.35 -24.29
C VAL A 159 13.55 10.40 -25.34
N ALA A 160 12.58 10.10 -26.20
CA ALA A 160 12.10 11.03 -27.20
C ALA A 160 11.66 12.37 -26.55
N PRO A 161 12.03 13.53 -27.12
CA PRO A 161 11.67 14.82 -26.54
C PRO A 161 10.16 14.98 -26.35
N SER A 162 9.76 15.26 -25.11
CA SER A 162 8.36 15.43 -24.75
C SER A 162 7.81 16.79 -25.20
N LYS A 163 6.48 16.85 -25.34
CA LYS A 163 5.74 18.10 -25.55
C LYS A 163 4.87 18.35 -24.33
N TYR A 164 4.85 19.59 -23.87
CA TYR A 164 4.05 19.98 -22.72
C TYR A 164 3.34 21.30 -22.99
N SER A 165 2.22 21.51 -22.29
CA SER A 165 1.43 22.73 -22.35
C SER A 165 1.06 23.15 -20.93
N LEU A 166 0.99 24.46 -20.68
CA LEU A 166 0.53 25.01 -19.40
C LEU A 166 -0.99 25.24 -19.40
N ASP A 167 -1.54 25.60 -20.56
CA ASP A 167 -2.93 26.06 -20.74
C ASP A 167 -3.71 25.24 -21.79
N GLY A 168 -3.10 24.20 -22.36
CA GLY A 168 -3.64 23.39 -23.44
C GLY A 168 -3.66 24.09 -24.81
N ARG A 169 -3.29 25.38 -24.89
CA ARG A 169 -3.36 26.18 -26.13
C ARG A 169 -2.00 26.28 -26.80
N ARG A 170 -0.93 26.44 -26.02
CA ARG A 170 0.44 26.49 -26.54
C ARG A 170 1.21 25.25 -26.11
N TRP A 171 1.72 24.51 -27.09
CA TRP A 171 2.63 23.39 -26.87
C TRP A 171 4.07 23.86 -26.98
N THR A 172 4.87 23.49 -26.00
CA THR A 172 6.32 23.72 -26.00
C THR A 172 7.00 22.37 -26.11
N GLN A 173 7.96 22.28 -27.03
CA GLN A 173 8.75 21.07 -27.23
C GLN A 173 10.04 21.14 -26.39
N ALA A 174 10.33 20.07 -25.67
CA ALA A 174 11.58 19.89 -24.96
C ALA A 174 12.75 19.78 -25.95
N LEU A 175 13.92 20.30 -25.55
CA LEU A 175 15.19 20.05 -26.23
C LEU A 175 15.67 18.61 -26.01
N GLY A 176 15.35 18.04 -24.86
CA GLY A 176 15.63 16.66 -24.49
C GLY A 176 14.75 16.23 -23.32
N THR A 177 14.56 14.93 -23.18
CA THR A 177 13.83 14.35 -22.05
C THR A 177 14.57 13.11 -21.57
N TRP A 178 14.63 12.96 -20.25
CA TRP A 178 15.25 11.82 -19.58
C TRP A 178 14.31 11.26 -18.54
N ASN A 179 14.36 9.94 -18.36
CA ASN A 179 13.63 9.22 -17.33
C ASN A 179 14.60 8.65 -16.30
N VAL A 180 14.25 8.79 -15.03
CA VAL A 180 14.98 8.17 -13.91
C VAL A 180 14.05 7.24 -13.18
N ILE A 181 14.36 5.94 -13.12
CA ILE A 181 13.47 4.94 -12.50
C ILE A 181 13.95 4.65 -11.08
N TYR A 182 13.06 4.76 -10.09
CA TYR A 182 13.36 4.39 -8.71
C TYR A 182 12.77 3.01 -8.39
N LYS A 183 13.61 2.13 -7.86
CA LYS A 183 13.24 0.77 -7.48
C LYS A 183 13.28 0.65 -5.96
N ASN A 184 12.21 0.11 -5.38
CA ASN A 184 12.24 -0.27 -3.98
C ASN A 184 13.10 -1.54 -3.82
N ARG A 185 14.21 -1.40 -3.09
CA ARG A 185 15.09 -2.45 -2.59
C ARG A 185 15.14 -2.35 -1.06
N GLU A 186 13.96 -2.36 -0.43
CA GLU A 186 13.88 -2.40 1.02
C GLU A 186 14.69 -3.59 1.57
N PRO A 187 15.41 -3.40 2.69
CA PRO A 187 16.12 -4.50 3.34
C PRO A 187 15.11 -5.57 3.78
N PRO A 188 15.53 -6.84 3.82
CA PRO A 188 14.68 -7.93 4.25
C PRO A 188 14.17 -7.65 5.67
N SER A 189 12.90 -7.97 5.90
CA SER A 189 12.27 -7.80 7.20
C SER A 189 12.91 -8.68 8.26
N LEU A 190 13.24 -8.12 9.42
CA LEU A 190 13.75 -8.87 10.56
C LEU A 190 12.58 -9.41 11.38
N VAL A 191 12.43 -10.72 11.41
CA VAL A 191 11.35 -11.43 12.11
C VAL A 191 11.95 -12.47 13.06
N ARG A 192 11.25 -12.76 14.16
CA ARG A 192 11.61 -13.90 15.00
C ARG A 192 11.26 -15.20 14.28
N CYS A 193 12.10 -16.21 14.48
CA CYS A 193 11.88 -17.52 13.89
C CYS A 193 10.52 -18.09 14.30
N SER A 194 9.65 -18.31 13.31
CA SER A 194 8.32 -18.89 13.48
C SER A 194 8.05 -19.86 12.34
N LYS A 195 6.95 -20.60 12.40
CA LYS A 195 6.56 -21.52 11.32
C LYS A 195 6.30 -20.82 9.98
N HIS A 196 5.93 -19.54 10.01
CA HIS A 196 5.48 -18.81 8.84
C HIS A 196 6.47 -17.75 8.36
N MET A 197 7.42 -17.29 9.19
CA MET A 197 8.48 -16.34 8.81
C MET A 197 8.00 -15.08 8.08
N CYS A 198 6.72 -14.69 8.29
CA CYS A 198 6.14 -13.50 7.68
C CYS A 198 6.29 -12.28 8.59
N PRO A 199 6.70 -11.11 8.04
CA PRO A 199 6.78 -9.87 8.79
C PRO A 199 5.43 -9.27 9.11
N ILE A 200 4.42 -9.53 8.29
CA ILE A 200 3.05 -9.13 8.52
C ILE A 200 2.21 -10.39 8.62
N TRP A 201 1.41 -10.46 9.68
CA TRP A 201 0.53 -11.58 9.94
C TRP A 201 -0.92 -11.10 10.04
N ILE A 202 -1.68 -11.33 8.96
CA ILE A 202 -3.09 -10.96 8.87
C ILE A 202 -3.92 -12.16 9.32
N HIS A 203 -4.94 -11.91 10.14
CA HIS A 203 -5.95 -12.86 10.54
C HIS A 203 -7.30 -12.42 10.00
N TRP A 204 -7.97 -13.30 9.27
CA TRP A 204 -9.32 -13.09 8.77
C TRP A 204 -10.29 -14.03 9.49
N HIS A 205 -11.18 -13.47 10.30
CA HIS A 205 -12.12 -14.20 11.15
C HIS A 205 -13.55 -13.95 10.69
N VAL A 206 -14.19 -14.94 10.09
CA VAL A 206 -15.63 -14.88 9.79
C VAL A 206 -16.42 -15.31 11.04
N LYS A 207 -17.16 -14.38 11.64
CA LYS A 207 -18.05 -14.65 12.78
C LYS A 207 -19.43 -15.08 12.27
N ASN A 208 -19.96 -16.16 12.82
CA ASN A 208 -21.32 -16.62 12.48
C ASN A 208 -22.38 -15.63 12.98
N SER A 209 -23.50 -15.56 12.27
CA SER A 209 -24.10 -14.27 11.97
C SER A 209 -25.59 -14.09 12.28
N TYR A 210 -25.99 -12.82 12.39
CA TYR A 210 -27.35 -12.29 12.34
C TYR A 210 -28.12 -12.71 11.07
N THR A 211 -29.44 -12.50 11.04
CA THR A 211 -30.33 -12.93 9.93
C THR A 211 -29.87 -12.41 8.57
N SER A 212 -29.50 -11.13 8.44
CA SER A 212 -29.22 -10.44 7.16
C SER A 212 -27.75 -10.18 6.81
N TYR A 213 -26.82 -10.17 7.79
CA TYR A 213 -25.41 -9.81 7.55
C TYR A 213 -24.45 -10.86 8.12
N ARG A 214 -23.26 -10.99 7.53
CA ARG A 214 -22.09 -11.67 8.11
C ARG A 214 -21.16 -10.64 8.73
N ARG A 215 -20.60 -10.93 9.90
CA ARG A 215 -19.57 -10.09 10.54
C ARG A 215 -18.21 -10.72 10.33
N VAL A 216 -17.26 -9.97 9.82
CA VAL A 216 -15.87 -10.40 9.67
C VAL A 216 -14.99 -9.52 10.55
N LYS A 217 -14.07 -10.12 11.29
CA LYS A 217 -13.03 -9.43 12.04
C LYS A 217 -11.70 -9.65 11.34
N ILE A 218 -10.99 -8.56 11.03
CA ILE A 218 -9.65 -8.62 10.48
C ILE A 218 -8.69 -8.08 11.53
N THR A 219 -7.60 -8.81 11.79
CA THR A 219 -6.51 -8.36 12.64
C THR A 219 -5.22 -8.39 11.85
N VAL A 220 -4.46 -7.30 11.85
CA VAL A 220 -3.13 -7.27 11.27
C VAL A 220 -2.13 -7.18 12.40
N HIS A 221 -1.17 -8.11 12.44
CA HIS A 221 -0.06 -8.11 13.38
C HIS A 221 1.24 -7.80 12.64
N ASN A 222 2.05 -6.92 13.23
CA ASN A 222 3.41 -6.70 12.81
C ASN A 222 4.34 -7.62 13.60
N GLN A 223 5.06 -8.47 12.88
CA GLN A 223 6.05 -9.42 13.40
C GLN A 223 7.48 -8.94 13.10
N ASN A 224 7.62 -7.77 12.48
CA ASN A 224 8.92 -7.15 12.27
C ASN A 224 9.43 -6.54 13.58
N ILE A 225 10.67 -6.85 13.94
CA ILE A 225 11.27 -6.44 15.23
C ILE A 225 11.80 -5.00 15.17
N VAL A 226 12.08 -4.47 13.98
CA VAL A 226 12.75 -3.17 13.81
C VAL A 226 11.95 -2.15 13.00
N LYS A 227 10.87 -2.58 12.33
CA LYS A 227 10.12 -1.75 11.39
C LYS A 227 8.73 -1.43 11.93
N ASN A 228 8.41 -0.14 11.98
CA ASN A 228 7.05 0.37 12.11
C ASN A 228 6.47 0.64 10.71
N TYR A 229 5.15 0.53 10.59
CA TYR A 229 4.41 0.91 9.39
C TYR A 229 3.49 2.08 9.72
N SER A 230 3.85 3.29 9.27
CA SER A 230 2.97 4.46 9.24
C SER A 230 2.01 4.39 8.05
N GLU A 231 0.89 5.12 8.15
CA GLU A 231 -0.27 5.20 7.24
C GLU A 231 -0.55 3.91 6.45
N TRP A 232 -0.41 2.77 7.13
CA TRP A 232 -0.42 1.46 6.47
C TRP A 232 -1.73 1.23 5.73
N ASN A 233 -1.65 0.42 4.68
CA ASN A 233 -2.80 -0.04 3.95
C ASN A 233 -2.76 -1.54 3.68
N SER A 234 -3.94 -2.10 3.55
CA SER A 234 -4.16 -3.47 3.14
C SER A 234 -5.22 -3.49 2.07
N VAL A 235 -4.97 -4.21 0.98
CA VAL A 235 -5.94 -4.45 -0.06
C VAL A 235 -6.41 -5.87 0.07
N ALA A 236 -7.70 -6.13 -0.05
CA ALA A 236 -8.24 -7.48 -0.09
C ALA A 236 -9.05 -7.68 -1.37
N LEU A 237 -8.79 -8.79 -2.05
CA LEU A 237 -9.61 -9.27 -3.15
C LEU A 237 -10.54 -10.36 -2.62
N HIS A 238 -11.84 -10.08 -2.56
CA HIS A 238 -12.84 -11.03 -2.09
C HIS A 238 -14.20 -10.71 -2.73
N PRO A 239 -14.89 -11.69 -3.36
CA PRO A 239 -16.19 -11.46 -4.02
C PRO A 239 -17.22 -10.68 -3.17
N ASN A 240 -17.38 -11.05 -1.90
CA ASN A 240 -18.28 -10.35 -0.99
C ASN A 240 -17.95 -8.88 -0.68
N LEU A 241 -16.79 -8.35 -1.09
CA LEU A 241 -16.48 -6.94 -0.87
C LEU A 241 -17.35 -6.00 -1.72
N GLU A 242 -18.03 -6.53 -2.73
CA GLU A 242 -19.06 -5.80 -3.48
C GLU A 242 -20.26 -5.43 -2.59
N SER A 243 -20.51 -6.19 -1.52
CA SER A 243 -21.66 -6.04 -0.62
C SER A 243 -21.25 -5.60 0.79
N VAL A 244 -20.22 -4.74 0.90
CA VAL A 244 -19.81 -4.14 2.18
C VAL A 244 -20.84 -3.11 2.62
N VAL A 245 -21.38 -3.30 3.81
CA VAL A 245 -22.35 -2.38 4.41
C VAL A 245 -21.65 -1.38 5.32
N GLN A 246 -20.69 -1.86 6.11
CA GLN A 246 -19.99 -1.04 7.08
C GLN A 246 -18.64 -1.66 7.42
N VAL A 247 -17.63 -0.80 7.60
CA VAL A 247 -16.33 -1.13 8.17
C VAL A 247 -16.15 -0.30 9.44
N PHE A 248 -15.66 -0.93 10.51
CA PHE A 248 -15.47 -0.32 11.82
C PHE A 248 -13.99 -0.17 12.13
N SER A 249 -13.59 0.97 12.68
CA SER A 249 -12.23 1.22 13.16
C SER A 249 -11.14 1.30 12.09
N PHE A 250 -11.39 0.93 10.83
CA PHE A 250 -10.55 1.27 9.66
C PHE A 250 -11.32 2.14 8.68
N ASN A 251 -10.58 2.87 7.85
CA ASN A 251 -11.12 3.46 6.64
C ASN A 251 -11.25 2.39 5.54
N TYR A 252 -12.21 2.57 4.63
CA TYR A 252 -12.48 1.64 3.54
C TYR A 252 -12.88 2.37 2.26
N VAL A 253 -12.35 1.92 1.12
CA VAL A 253 -12.82 2.31 -0.20
C VAL A 253 -12.87 1.08 -1.12
N PRO A 254 -13.96 0.86 -1.86
CA PRO A 254 -13.98 -0.14 -2.91
C PRO A 254 -13.05 0.32 -4.05
N LEU A 255 -12.29 -0.63 -4.61
CA LEU A 255 -11.42 -0.39 -5.75
C LEU A 255 -12.01 -1.07 -6.99
N SER A 256 -12.57 -0.29 -7.89
CA SER A 256 -13.01 -0.75 -9.22
C SER A 256 -11.81 -0.73 -10.18
N GLN A 257 -11.01 -1.80 -10.24
CA GLN A 257 -9.89 -1.88 -11.20
C GLN A 257 -10.37 -1.96 -12.65
N TYR A 258 -11.60 -2.45 -12.82
CA TYR A 258 -12.36 -2.48 -14.06
C TYR A 258 -13.73 -1.88 -13.74
N GLU A 259 -14.32 -1.12 -14.66
CA GLU A 259 -15.57 -0.35 -14.45
C GLU A 259 -16.77 -1.18 -13.96
N PHE A 260 -16.67 -2.52 -13.96
CA PHE A 260 -17.76 -3.45 -13.67
C PHE A 260 -17.49 -4.44 -12.53
N ILE A 261 -16.31 -4.44 -11.88
CA ILE A 261 -15.98 -5.42 -10.84
C ILE A 261 -15.49 -4.70 -9.56
N ASN A 262 -16.30 -4.81 -8.49
CA ASN A 262 -16.07 -4.19 -7.18
C ASN A 262 -15.71 -5.22 -6.09
N ASP A 263 -15.01 -6.30 -6.48
CA ASP A 263 -14.61 -7.37 -5.56
C ASP A 263 -13.31 -7.08 -4.80
N THR A 264 -12.73 -5.90 -5.02
CA THR A 264 -11.49 -5.45 -4.38
C THR A 264 -11.79 -4.29 -3.45
N GLY A 265 -11.30 -4.35 -2.22
CA GLY A 265 -11.45 -3.29 -1.23
C GLY A 265 -10.11 -2.92 -0.62
N MET A 266 -9.91 -1.63 -0.36
CA MET A 266 -8.73 -1.12 0.31
C MET A 266 -9.09 -0.63 1.70
N PHE A 267 -8.26 -1.00 2.67
CA PHE A 267 -8.37 -0.67 4.08
C PHE A 267 -7.13 0.10 4.52
N TRP A 268 -7.29 1.12 5.36
CA TRP A 268 -6.16 1.83 5.97
C TRP A 268 -6.54 2.37 7.35
N GLY A 269 -5.52 2.72 8.13
CA GLY A 269 -5.70 3.29 9.46
C GLY A 269 -6.40 4.66 9.45
N ILE A 270 -7.06 4.99 10.56
CA ILE A 270 -7.61 6.30 10.85
C ILE A 270 -6.51 7.14 11.48
N LYS A 271 -6.31 8.36 10.96
CA LYS A 271 -5.27 9.27 11.45
C LYS A 271 -5.38 9.51 12.95
N PHE A 272 -4.25 9.49 13.64
CA PHE A 272 -4.13 9.66 15.09
C PHE A 272 -4.85 8.60 15.95
N TYR A 273 -5.30 7.48 15.35
CA TYR A 273 -5.95 6.39 16.06
C TYR A 273 -5.21 5.06 15.85
N ASN A 274 -5.12 4.61 14.61
CA ASN A 274 -4.46 3.36 14.25
C ASN A 274 -3.78 3.43 12.87
N ASP A 275 -3.39 4.63 12.46
CA ASP A 275 -2.53 4.92 11.31
C ASP A 275 -1.09 4.46 11.49
N MET A 276 -0.66 4.18 12.72
CA MET A 276 0.65 3.60 13.01
C MET A 276 0.54 2.16 13.51
N LEU A 277 1.11 1.22 12.76
CA LEU A 277 1.31 -0.16 13.15
C LEU A 277 2.75 -0.33 13.63
N LEU A 278 2.92 -0.33 14.95
CA LEU A 278 4.23 -0.47 15.59
C LEU A 278 4.83 -1.86 15.33
N GLN A 279 6.14 -1.97 15.52
CA GLN A 279 6.90 -3.22 15.52
C GLN A 279 6.36 -4.26 16.52
N GLU A 280 6.88 -5.47 16.43
CA GLU A 280 6.51 -6.61 17.28
C GLU A 280 6.41 -6.22 18.77
N GLY A 281 5.25 -6.44 19.38
CA GLY A 281 4.97 -6.09 20.78
C GLY A 281 3.48 -5.88 21.05
N ALA A 282 3.17 -5.34 22.24
CA ALA A 282 1.78 -5.12 22.67
C ALA A 282 1.00 -4.17 21.74
N GLY A 283 1.67 -3.17 21.17
CA GLY A 283 1.11 -2.22 20.19
C GLY A 283 1.28 -2.65 18.72
N GLY A 284 1.86 -3.82 18.46
CA GLY A 284 2.13 -4.32 17.11
C GLY A 284 0.93 -4.96 16.44
N ASN A 285 -0.29 -4.47 16.70
CA ASN A 285 -1.49 -4.97 16.03
C ASN A 285 -2.56 -3.90 15.83
N VAL A 286 -3.31 -4.04 14.73
CA VAL A 286 -4.49 -3.23 14.41
C VAL A 286 -5.64 -4.14 14.04
N GLN A 287 -6.87 -3.74 14.39
CA GLN A 287 -8.06 -4.58 14.25
C GLN A 287 -9.23 -3.78 13.70
N THR A 288 -10.02 -4.44 12.84
CA THR A 288 -11.28 -3.93 12.29
C THR A 288 -12.34 -5.01 12.35
N GLU A 289 -13.59 -4.58 12.34
CA GLU A 289 -14.71 -5.45 12.01
C GLU A 289 -15.43 -4.89 10.79
N MET A 290 -16.08 -5.74 10.01
CA MET A 290 -16.90 -5.32 8.88
C MET A 290 -18.17 -6.16 8.77
N LEU A 291 -19.21 -5.55 8.22
CA LEU A 291 -20.48 -6.17 7.92
C LEU A 291 -20.60 -6.35 6.41
N LEU A 292 -20.84 -7.60 6.02
CA LEU A 292 -21.11 -8.00 4.65
C LEU A 292 -22.57 -8.41 4.54
N GLN A 293 -23.31 -7.86 3.58
CA GLN A 293 -24.67 -8.31 3.33
C GLN A 293 -24.65 -9.75 2.82
N LYS A 294 -25.59 -10.57 3.32
CA LYS A 294 -25.76 -11.91 2.77
C LYS A 294 -26.49 -11.80 1.44
N ASP A 295 -25.84 -12.27 0.38
CA ASP A 295 -26.52 -12.62 -0.85
C ASP A 295 -26.85 -14.13 -0.84
N PRO A 296 -28.14 -14.52 -0.86
CA PRO A 296 -28.57 -15.91 -0.93
C PRO A 296 -28.09 -16.66 -2.19
N GLY A 297 -27.74 -15.96 -3.27
CA GLY A 297 -27.35 -16.53 -4.57
C GLY A 297 -25.84 -16.72 -4.79
N VAL A 298 -24.99 -16.08 -3.98
CA VAL A 298 -23.53 -16.00 -4.24
C VAL A 298 -22.70 -16.67 -3.15
N PHE A 299 -23.20 -16.72 -1.91
CA PHE A 299 -22.37 -17.09 -0.77
C PHE A 299 -22.59 -18.51 -0.27
N THR A 300 -21.62 -19.39 -0.53
CA THR A 300 -21.53 -20.71 0.12
C THR A 300 -20.33 -20.76 1.06
N PHE A 301 -20.40 -21.57 2.12
CA PHE A 301 -19.23 -21.83 2.97
C PHE A 301 -18.32 -22.95 2.44
N ARG A 302 -18.59 -23.43 1.21
CA ARG A 302 -17.79 -24.49 0.57
C ARG A 302 -16.47 -23.89 0.10
N GLU A 303 -15.44 -24.70 -0.05
CA GLU A 303 -14.20 -24.36 -0.80
C GLU A 303 -13.49 -23.04 -0.43
N GLY A 304 -13.58 -22.59 0.83
CA GLY A 304 -12.85 -21.40 1.30
C GLY A 304 -13.44 -20.06 0.89
N TRP A 305 -14.67 -20.02 0.37
CA TRP A 305 -15.37 -18.81 -0.07
C TRP A 305 -15.53 -17.69 0.97
N GLY A 306 -15.35 -17.98 2.26
CA GLY A 306 -15.36 -16.98 3.33
C GLY A 306 -14.04 -16.23 3.52
N PHE A 307 -13.01 -16.55 2.73
CA PHE A 307 -11.67 -15.99 2.84
C PHE A 307 -11.25 -15.27 1.55
N PRO A 308 -10.46 -14.19 1.67
CA PRO A 308 -10.01 -13.43 0.51
C PRO A 308 -9.04 -14.25 -0.34
N ARG A 309 -9.02 -13.95 -1.64
CA ARG A 309 -8.15 -14.59 -2.62
C ARG A 309 -6.76 -13.98 -2.67
N ARG A 310 -6.63 -12.69 -2.33
CA ARG A 310 -5.37 -11.95 -2.23
C ARG A 310 -5.47 -10.91 -1.13
N ILE A 311 -4.40 -10.73 -0.36
CA ILE A 311 -4.28 -9.61 0.58
C ILE A 311 -2.89 -8.95 0.51
N PRO A 312 -2.65 -8.01 -0.43
CA PRO A 312 -1.46 -7.16 -0.36
C PRO A 312 -1.48 -6.27 0.89
N PHE A 313 -0.30 -6.00 1.46
CA PHE A 313 -0.12 -5.03 2.55
C PHE A 313 1.03 -4.09 2.22
N ASN A 314 0.79 -2.77 2.30
CA ASN A 314 1.74 -1.72 1.89
C ASN A 314 2.37 -1.92 0.49
N GLY A 315 1.61 -2.54 -0.41
CA GLY A 315 2.05 -2.87 -1.77
C GLY A 315 2.87 -4.15 -1.90
N ASP A 316 3.22 -4.82 -0.79
CA ASP A 316 3.89 -6.12 -0.81
C ASP A 316 2.84 -7.24 -0.95
N GLU A 317 3.10 -8.19 -1.85
CA GLU A 317 2.23 -9.35 -2.07
C GLU A 317 2.74 -10.56 -1.27
N TYR A 318 1.83 -11.22 -0.55
CA TYR A 318 2.13 -12.41 0.23
C TYR A 318 1.41 -13.64 -0.36
N VAL A 319 2.03 -14.81 -0.20
CA VAL A 319 1.48 -16.07 -0.70
C VAL A 319 0.27 -16.47 0.16
N MET A 320 -0.89 -16.55 -0.48
CA MET A 320 -2.13 -17.05 0.13
C MET A 320 -2.16 -18.58 0.04
N PRO A 321 -2.69 -19.29 1.05
CA PRO A 321 -2.94 -20.73 0.91
C PRO A 321 -3.98 -20.98 -0.20
N PRO A 322 -3.84 -22.09 -0.94
CA PRO A 322 -4.82 -22.44 -1.97
C PRO A 322 -6.20 -22.73 -1.36
N PRO A 323 -7.30 -22.57 -2.13
CA PRO A 323 -8.65 -22.56 -1.58
C PRO A 323 -9.08 -23.84 -0.83
N ASP A 324 -8.53 -24.99 -1.24
CA ASP A 324 -8.71 -26.31 -0.64
C ASP A 324 -8.12 -26.43 0.77
N GLN A 325 -7.11 -25.61 1.08
CA GLN A 325 -6.48 -25.55 2.40
C GLN A 325 -7.20 -24.61 3.36
N TYR A 326 -8.15 -23.81 2.89
CA TYR A 326 -8.97 -23.01 3.80
C TYR A 326 -9.80 -23.93 4.69
N PRO A 327 -9.88 -23.62 5.99
CA PRO A 327 -10.61 -24.44 6.91
C PRO A 327 -12.12 -24.35 6.54
N ARG A 328 -12.70 -25.46 6.07
CA ARG A 328 -14.14 -25.58 5.74
C ARG A 328 -15.02 -25.42 6.98
N LEU A 329 -15.80 -24.36 7.08
CA LEU A 329 -16.68 -24.13 8.25
C LEU A 329 -17.53 -25.38 8.54
N PRO A 330 -17.67 -25.77 9.83
CA PRO A 330 -18.40 -26.96 10.18
C PRO A 330 -19.85 -26.80 9.73
N ILE A 331 -20.31 -27.72 8.87
CA ILE A 331 -21.73 -27.90 8.56
C ILE A 331 -22.29 -28.60 9.80
N ILE A 332 -23.00 -27.90 10.69
CA ILE A 332 -23.70 -28.60 11.77
C ILE A 332 -25.18 -28.71 11.42
N GLY A 333 -25.56 -29.96 11.14
CA GLY A 333 -26.91 -30.43 10.92
C GLY A 333 -27.01 -31.95 10.75
N GLN A 334 -26.06 -32.72 11.29
CA GLN A 334 -26.23 -34.15 11.56
C GLN A 334 -25.55 -34.41 12.90
N HIS A 335 -26.29 -34.18 13.98
CA HIS A 335 -26.13 -35.12 15.08
C HIS A 335 -26.62 -36.45 14.52
N ASP A 336 -25.74 -37.43 14.41
CA ASP A 336 -26.19 -38.81 14.56
C ASP A 336 -26.77 -38.88 15.97
N ALA A 337 -28.05 -38.52 16.09
CA ALA A 337 -28.87 -39.03 17.14
C ALA A 337 -28.97 -40.53 16.86
N THR A 338 -27.97 -41.28 17.30
CA THR A 338 -28.20 -42.67 17.67
C THR A 338 -29.24 -42.60 18.78
N LEU A 339 -30.50 -42.69 18.37
CA LEU A 339 -31.63 -42.98 19.24
C LEU A 339 -31.30 -44.31 19.91
N SER A 340 -30.58 -44.26 21.03
CA SER A 340 -30.48 -45.39 21.91
C SER A 340 -31.91 -45.69 22.35
N ILE A 341 -32.42 -46.85 21.93
CA ILE A 341 -33.78 -47.31 22.24
C ILE A 341 -34.03 -47.23 23.76
N ALA A 342 -32.98 -47.38 24.57
CA ALA A 342 -33.02 -47.21 26.03
C ALA A 342 -33.42 -45.80 26.50
N ALA A 343 -33.05 -44.74 25.78
CA ALA A 343 -33.39 -43.35 26.14
C ALA A 343 -34.85 -42.99 25.80
N VAL A 344 -35.44 -43.66 24.81
CA VAL A 344 -36.87 -43.52 24.48
C VAL A 344 -37.73 -44.25 25.52
N PHE A 345 -37.31 -45.43 25.98
CA PHE A 345 -38.03 -46.13 27.07
C PHE A 345 -37.94 -45.40 28.41
N LEU A 346 -36.80 -44.79 28.74
CA LEU A 346 -36.65 -44.02 29.99
C LEU A 346 -37.48 -42.72 29.97
N SER A 347 -37.62 -42.08 28.81
CA SER A 347 -38.47 -40.88 28.68
C SER A 347 -39.97 -41.22 28.68
N LEU A 348 -40.40 -42.34 28.10
CA LEU A 348 -41.78 -42.84 28.24
C LEU A 348 -42.12 -43.29 29.68
N LEU A 349 -41.16 -43.85 30.41
CA LEU A 349 -41.34 -44.20 31.83
C LEU A 349 -41.47 -42.95 32.72
N LEU A 350 -40.74 -41.88 32.41
CA LEU A 350 -40.82 -40.60 33.14
C LEU A 350 -42.04 -39.76 32.75
N LEU A 351 -42.59 -39.91 31.54
CA LEU A 351 -43.82 -39.24 31.11
C LEU A 351 -45.09 -39.76 31.82
N ASN A 352 -45.06 -40.97 32.37
CA ASN A 352 -46.15 -41.50 33.20
C ASN A 352 -46.08 -41.09 34.68
N ALA A 353 -45.04 -40.36 35.08
CA ALA A 353 -44.83 -39.95 36.47
C ALA A 353 -44.48 -38.46 36.55
N GLY A 354 -45.45 -37.58 36.27
CA GLY A 354 -45.28 -36.15 36.60
C GLY A 354 -46.10 -35.19 35.76
N PHE A 355 -47.43 -35.23 35.86
CA PHE A 355 -48.26 -34.12 35.44
C PHE A 355 -48.22 -33.02 36.53
N GLN A 356 -48.06 -31.76 36.09
CA GLN A 356 -48.06 -30.47 36.83
C GLN A 356 -46.70 -29.87 37.24
N LYS A 357 -46.15 -29.01 36.37
CA LYS A 357 -46.18 -27.54 36.56
C LYS A 357 -45.59 -26.80 35.37
N MET A 358 -46.17 -25.63 35.10
CA MET A 358 -46.09 -24.81 33.90
C MET A 358 -45.15 -23.60 34.12
N PHE A 359 -44.53 -23.14 33.03
CA PHE A 359 -43.89 -21.84 32.78
C PHE A 359 -42.62 -21.44 33.56
N ARG A 360 -41.52 -21.18 32.82
CA ARG A 360 -41.07 -19.83 32.38
C ARG A 360 -39.55 -19.89 32.12
N GLY A 361 -39.11 -19.61 30.89
CA GLY A 361 -37.68 -19.52 30.58
C GLY A 361 -37.42 -19.57 29.08
N SER A 362 -37.37 -18.39 28.45
CA SER A 362 -36.83 -18.21 27.11
C SER A 362 -35.33 -18.51 27.13
N ASP A 363 -34.96 -19.76 26.81
CA ASP A 363 -33.57 -20.15 26.60
C ASP A 363 -33.09 -19.61 25.24
N PHE A 364 -32.53 -18.41 25.28
CA PHE A 364 -31.62 -17.91 24.26
C PHE A 364 -30.38 -18.81 24.27
N VAL A 365 -30.40 -19.89 23.48
CA VAL A 365 -29.25 -20.74 23.25
C VAL A 365 -28.17 -19.89 22.56
N ARG A 366 -27.22 -19.38 23.34
CA ARG A 366 -25.95 -18.82 22.86
C ARG A 366 -25.17 -19.93 22.15
N GLY A 367 -25.45 -20.11 20.87
CA GLY A 367 -24.73 -21.02 19.99
C GLY A 367 -23.28 -20.57 19.77
N PHE A 368 -22.37 -21.52 19.95
CA PHE A 368 -20.92 -21.43 19.93
C PHE A 368 -20.31 -20.64 18.76
N VAL A 369 -19.25 -19.88 19.07
CA VAL A 369 -18.43 -19.11 18.12
C VAL A 369 -17.54 -20.07 17.34
N ALA A 370 -17.91 -20.40 16.10
CA ALA A 370 -16.98 -21.07 15.18
C ALA A 370 -15.89 -20.07 14.76
N VAL A 371 -14.70 -20.17 15.33
CA VAL A 371 -13.52 -19.38 14.97
C VAL A 371 -12.69 -20.17 13.96
N ARG A 372 -12.51 -19.64 12.74
CA ARG A 372 -11.51 -20.18 11.80
C ARG A 372 -10.63 -19.03 11.31
N VAL A 373 -9.31 -19.27 11.35
CA VAL A 373 -8.26 -18.29 11.10
C VAL A 373 -7.42 -18.78 9.93
N THR A 374 -7.26 -17.95 8.91
CA THR A 374 -6.23 -18.19 7.89
C THR A 374 -4.91 -17.58 8.36
N ARG A 375 -3.82 -18.34 8.21
CA ARG A 375 -2.44 -17.86 8.42
C ARG A 375 -1.70 -17.80 7.09
N TYR A 376 -0.85 -16.79 6.95
CA TYR A 376 -0.04 -16.55 5.75
C TYR A 376 1.41 -16.97 6.02
N THR A 377 2.08 -17.58 5.04
CA THR A 377 3.46 -18.09 5.16
C THR A 377 4.38 -17.46 4.12
N CYS A 378 5.56 -17.07 4.57
CA CYS A 378 6.61 -16.43 3.81
C CYS A 378 7.84 -17.31 3.99
N ASN A 379 8.21 -18.10 2.99
CA ASN A 379 9.33 -19.01 3.14
C ASN A 379 10.66 -18.23 3.19
N SER A 380 11.30 -18.21 4.35
CA SER A 380 12.73 -17.93 4.50
C SER A 380 13.30 -18.81 5.61
N ALA A 381 14.39 -19.53 5.33
CA ALA A 381 15.01 -20.46 6.26
C ALA A 381 15.58 -19.71 7.48
N CYS A 382 15.14 -20.09 8.69
CA CYS A 382 15.94 -19.87 9.89
C CYS A 382 17.02 -20.94 9.93
N ASP A 383 18.09 -20.76 9.15
CA ASP A 383 19.18 -21.73 9.18
C ASP A 383 20.23 -21.33 10.21
N GLY A 384 20.26 -22.06 11.31
CA GLY A 384 21.30 -22.02 12.32
C GLY A 384 22.41 -23.05 12.08
N ARG A 385 22.43 -23.81 10.97
CA ARG A 385 23.52 -24.74 10.64
C ARG A 385 23.38 -25.33 9.21
N ASN A 386 24.35 -24.96 8.37
CA ASN A 386 24.83 -25.60 7.12
C ASN A 386 24.18 -25.24 5.78
N HIS A 387 25.05 -24.71 4.91
CA HIS A 387 24.92 -24.62 3.45
C HIS A 387 24.09 -25.74 2.81
N GLY A 388 22.89 -25.39 2.34
CA GLY A 388 22.04 -26.23 1.51
C GLY A 388 20.98 -25.38 0.81
N LYS A 389 20.87 -25.54 -0.51
CA LYS A 389 19.88 -24.87 -1.38
C LYS A 389 18.46 -25.08 -0.83
N PRO A 390 17.57 -24.06 -0.82
CA PRO A 390 16.24 -24.21 -0.24
C PRO A 390 15.36 -25.18 -1.06
N GLU A 391 14.89 -26.24 -0.40
CA GLU A 391 13.93 -27.21 -0.91
C GLU A 391 12.54 -26.90 -0.33
N ILE A 392 11.52 -26.84 -1.18
CA ILE A 392 10.13 -26.52 -0.79
C ILE A 392 9.54 -27.75 -0.09
N THR A 393 9.46 -27.73 1.24
CA THR A 393 8.74 -28.76 2.00
C THR A 393 7.43 -28.22 2.60
N LYS A 394 6.34 -28.92 2.30
CA LYS A 394 4.95 -28.64 2.70
C LYS A 394 4.71 -29.18 4.11
N ASN A 395 4.33 -28.35 5.08
CA ASN A 395 3.82 -28.83 6.37
C ASN A 395 2.68 -27.95 6.91
N THR A 396 1.51 -28.56 7.11
CA THR A 396 0.28 -27.93 7.62
C THR A 396 0.10 -28.26 9.10
N THR A 397 -0.14 -27.28 9.97
CA THR A 397 -0.63 -27.53 11.35
C THR A 397 -1.99 -26.87 11.56
N THR A 398 -3.01 -27.69 11.77
CA THR A 398 -4.37 -27.28 12.17
C THR A 398 -4.43 -27.24 13.68
N THR A 399 -4.76 -26.09 14.29
CA THR A 399 -5.06 -26.00 15.73
C THR A 399 -6.52 -25.62 15.89
N THR A 400 -7.30 -26.58 16.40
CA THR A 400 -8.67 -26.39 16.89
C THR A 400 -8.54 -25.87 18.33
N ILE A 401 -9.16 -24.73 18.65
CA ILE A 401 -9.38 -24.28 20.03
C ILE A 401 -10.88 -24.38 20.29
#